data_AF-A0A382V3T4-F1
#
_entry.id   AF-A0A382V3T4-F1
#
_cell.length_a   1.000
_cell.length_b   1.000
_cell.length_c   1.000
_cell.angle_alpha   90.00
_cell.angle_beta   90.00
_cell.angle_gamma   90.00
#
_symmetry.space_group_name_H-M   'P 1'
#
loop_
_entity.id
_entity.type
_entity.pdbx_description
1 polymer ?
#
loop_
_entity_poly.entity_id
_entity_poly.type
_entity_poly.pdbx_seq_one_letter_code
_entity_poly.pdbx_strand_id
1 'polypeptide(L)'
;MELDESITIYQAAKKVGVDIPVMCYKEGYDYFTSCMICEVKDKATGQVHPACSASVTDGMEIDTQCEEIRERRKATLDLLLSEHIGDCE
;
A
#
# COMPACT_ATOMS: atom_id res chain seq x y z
N MET A 1 16.54 -8.08 -8.16
CA MET A 1 16.43 -6.72 -8.73
C MET A 1 17.16 -5.81 -7.77
N GLU A 2 18.12 -5.04 -8.26
CA GLU A 2 18.78 -4.00 -7.44
C GLU A 2 17.90 -2.76 -7.45
N LEU A 3 17.70 -2.15 -6.27
CA LEU A 3 16.87 -0.97 -6.07
C LEU A 3 17.72 0.12 -5.41
N ASP A 4 17.54 1.38 -5.82
CA ASP A 4 18.08 2.51 -5.07
C ASP A 4 17.53 2.47 -3.64
N GLU A 5 18.40 2.63 -2.64
CA GLU A 5 18.08 2.52 -1.20
C GLU A 5 16.98 3.48 -0.71
N SER A 6 16.51 4.40 -1.55
CA SER A 6 15.54 5.44 -1.21
C SER A 6 14.14 5.24 -1.80
N ILE A 7 13.83 4.12 -2.46
CA ILE A 7 12.49 3.92 -3.02
C ILE A 7 11.54 3.21 -2.06
N THR A 8 10.26 3.55 -2.15
CA THR A 8 9.21 2.93 -1.34
C THR A 8 8.79 1.58 -1.92
N ILE A 9 8.13 0.75 -1.11
CA ILE A 9 7.57 -0.53 -1.55
C ILE A 9 6.60 -0.33 -2.73
N TYR A 10 5.80 0.73 -2.72
CA TYR A 10 4.91 1.09 -3.82
C TYR A 10 5.67 1.37 -5.12
N GLN A 11 6.75 2.17 -5.05
CA GLN A 11 7.58 2.47 -6.22
C GLN A 11 8.28 1.22 -6.75
N ALA A 12 8.78 0.36 -5.87
CA ALA A 12 9.39 -0.90 -6.25
C ALA A 12 8.38 -1.84 -6.94
N ALA A 13 7.17 -1.97 -6.39
CA ALA A 13 6.09 -2.76 -6.99
C ALA A 13 5.69 -2.23 -8.38
N LYS A 14 5.56 -0.91 -8.53
CA LYS A 14 5.25 -0.25 -9.80
C LYS A 14 6.33 -0.53 -10.87
N LYS A 15 7.62 -0.54 -10.50
CA LYS A 15 8.74 -0.87 -11.42
C LYS A 15 8.66 -2.30 -11.98
N VAL A 16 8.05 -3.23 -11.24
CA VAL A 16 7.89 -4.64 -11.66
C VAL A 16 6.48 -4.97 -12.17
N GLY A 17 5.62 -3.95 -12.35
CA GLY A 17 4.27 -4.12 -12.87
C GLY A 17 3.27 -4.73 -11.88
N VAL A 18 3.55 -4.65 -10.57
CA VAL A 18 2.60 -5.04 -9.53
C VAL A 18 1.80 -3.81 -9.09
N ASP A 19 0.49 -3.85 -9.32
CA ASP A 19 -0.42 -2.79 -8.90
C ASP A 19 -0.76 -2.92 -7.41
N ILE A 20 -0.45 -1.86 -6.66
CA ILE A 20 -0.90 -1.66 -5.28
C ILE A 20 -1.87 -0.49 -5.30
N PRO A 21 -3.09 -0.65 -4.77
CA PRO A 21 -4.07 0.43 -4.77
C PRO A 21 -3.57 1.58 -3.88
N VAL A 22 -3.70 2.80 -4.37
CA VAL A 22 -3.37 4.03 -3.65
C VAL A 22 -4.49 5.03 -3.82
N MET A 23 -4.77 5.80 -2.77
CA MET A 23 -5.82 6.83 -2.79
C MET A 23 -5.27 8.22 -2.42
N CYS A 24 -4.49 8.32 -1.34
CA CYS A 24 -3.89 9.59 -0.91
C CYS A 24 -2.48 9.85 -1.48
N TYR A 25 -1.91 8.91 -2.25
CA TYR A 25 -0.58 9.06 -2.84
C TYR A 25 -0.66 9.87 -4.13
N LYS A 26 0.28 10.80 -4.32
CA LYS A 26 0.45 11.55 -5.56
C LYS A 26 1.93 11.71 -5.86
N GLU A 27 2.33 11.39 -7.09
CA GLU A 27 3.71 11.54 -7.55
C GLU A 27 4.14 13.01 -7.50
N GLY A 28 5.31 13.28 -6.94
CA GLY A 28 5.82 14.64 -6.71
C GLY A 28 5.35 15.32 -5.42
N TYR A 29 4.64 14.61 -4.54
CA TYR A 29 4.20 15.11 -3.23
C TYR A 29 4.66 14.18 -2.10
N ASP A 30 4.72 14.71 -0.88
CA ASP A 30 5.04 13.92 0.32
C ASP A 30 3.99 12.83 0.58
N TYR A 31 4.39 11.79 1.28
CA TYR A 31 3.52 10.68 1.68
C TYR A 31 2.81 10.99 3.01
N PHE A 32 1.50 10.76 3.06
CA PHE A 32 0.65 11.12 4.21
C PHE A 32 0.15 9.93 5.04
N THR A 33 0.21 8.70 4.52
CA THR A 33 -0.32 7.48 5.17
C THR A 33 -1.77 7.56 5.68
N SER A 34 -2.57 8.51 5.17
CA SER A 34 -3.91 8.81 5.72
C SER A 34 -4.99 7.83 5.27
N CYS A 35 -4.90 7.30 4.04
CA CYS A 35 -5.94 6.43 3.50
C CYS A 35 -5.80 4.95 3.90
N MET A 36 -4.60 4.49 4.28
CA MET A 36 -4.27 3.07 4.59
C MET A 36 -4.64 2.00 3.53
N ILE A 37 -5.15 2.37 2.36
CA ILE A 37 -5.51 1.43 1.28
C ILE A 37 -4.30 0.69 0.70
N CYS A 38 -3.13 1.31 0.72
CA CYS A 38 -1.89 0.75 0.15
C CYS A 38 -1.16 -0.25 1.05
N GLU A 39 -1.81 -0.74 2.11
CA GLU A 39 -1.23 -1.74 3.01
C GLU A 39 -0.80 -3.00 2.24
N VAL A 40 0.35 -3.55 2.63
CA VAL A 40 0.93 -4.80 2.12
C VAL A 40 1.54 -5.58 3.28
N LYS A 41 1.67 -6.90 3.13
CA LYS A 41 2.22 -7.76 4.17
C LYS A 41 3.62 -8.22 3.80
N ASP A 42 4.60 -8.06 4.68
CA ASP A 42 5.87 -8.74 4.55
C ASP A 42 5.74 -10.16 5.11
N LYS A 43 5.90 -11.18 4.27
CA LYS A 43 5.84 -12.58 4.67
C LYS A 43 7.02 -13.00 5.54
N ALA A 44 8.18 -12.37 5.36
CA ALA A 44 9.37 -12.72 6.11
C ALA A 44 9.21 -12.39 7.60
N THR A 45 8.60 -11.25 7.91
CA THR A 45 8.41 -10.75 9.29
C THR A 45 6.98 -10.88 9.81
N GLY A 46 6.00 -11.07 8.91
CA GLY A 46 4.57 -11.01 9.21
C GLY A 46 4.02 -9.60 9.40
N GLN A 47 4.83 -8.56 9.25
CA GLN A 47 4.42 -7.17 9.47
C GLN A 47 3.59 -6.61 8.30
N VAL A 48 2.72 -5.65 8.60
CA VAL A 48 1.95 -4.91 7.60
C VAL A 48 2.54 -3.51 7.48
N HIS A 49 2.79 -3.08 6.25
CA HIS A 49 3.39 -1.79 5.94
C HIS A 49 2.52 -0.98 4.98
N PRO A 50 2.41 0.35 5.14
CA PRO A 50 1.88 1.22 4.10
C PRO A 50 2.88 1.30 2.94
N ALA A 51 2.55 0.73 1.78
CA ALA A 51 3.49 0.64 0.67
C ALA A 51 3.95 2.02 0.15
N CYS A 52 3.11 3.05 0.28
CA CYS A 52 3.40 4.38 -0.26
C CYS A 52 4.49 5.15 0.50
N SER A 53 4.83 4.75 1.73
CA SER A 53 5.80 5.45 2.58
C SER A 53 6.89 4.55 3.14
N ALA A 54 6.65 3.25 3.29
CA ALA A 54 7.66 2.32 3.78
C ALA A 54 8.76 2.12 2.74
N SER A 55 10.01 2.31 3.14
CA SER A 55 11.19 2.02 2.33
C SER A 55 11.38 0.52 2.15
N VAL A 56 11.93 0.12 1.00
CA VAL A 56 12.33 -1.26 0.76
C VAL A 56 13.62 -1.56 1.53
N THR A 57 13.69 -2.73 2.15
CA THR A 57 14.91 -3.27 2.75
C THR A 57 15.22 -4.65 2.18
N ASP A 58 16.48 -5.03 2.22
CA ASP A 58 16.92 -6.36 1.77
C ASP A 58 16.21 -7.47 2.54
N GLY A 59 15.84 -8.53 1.80
CA GLY A 59 15.19 -9.72 2.37
C GLY A 59 13.69 -9.61 2.60
N MET A 60 13.05 -8.48 2.26
CA MET A 60 11.58 -8.37 2.30
C MET A 60 10.92 -9.31 1.29
N GLU A 61 9.82 -9.96 1.70
CA GLU A 61 8.97 -10.78 0.82
C GLU A 61 7.54 -10.24 0.86
N ILE A 62 7.23 -9.29 -0.01
CA ILE A 62 5.95 -8.56 0.03
C ILE A 62 4.81 -9.35 -0.65
N ASP A 63 3.75 -9.61 0.10
CA ASP A 63 2.45 -10.07 -0.37
C ASP A 63 1.46 -8.90 -0.45
N THR A 64 0.95 -8.65 -1.65
CA THR A 64 -0.04 -7.59 -1.90
C THR A 64 -1.47 -8.10 -1.99
N GLN A 65 -1.67 -9.43 -1.92
CA GLN A 65 -2.91 -10.12 -2.26
C GLN A 65 -3.35 -11.17 -1.24
N CYS A 66 -2.63 -11.40 -0.13
CA CYS A 66 -3.09 -12.34 0.89
C CYS A 66 -4.46 -11.95 1.47
N GLU A 67 -5.17 -12.94 2.00
CA GLU A 67 -6.53 -12.77 2.56
C GLU A 67 -6.58 -11.68 3.62
N GLU A 68 -5.58 -11.62 4.52
CA GLU A 68 -5.46 -10.59 5.54
C GLU A 68 -5.43 -9.17 4.94
N ILE A 69 -4.62 -8.94 3.89
CA ILE A 69 -4.54 -7.63 3.24
C ILE A 69 -5.84 -7.28 2.51
N ARG A 70 -6.54 -8.27 1.94
CA ARG A 70 -7.86 -8.05 1.33
C ARG A 70 -8.89 -7.62 2.36
N GLU A 71 -8.98 -8.31 3.49
CA GLU A 71 -9.93 -7.99 4.56
C GLU A 71 -9.62 -6.63 5.20
N ARG A 72 -8.33 -6.31 5.43
CA ARG A 72 -7.92 -5.00 5.94
C ARG A 72 -8.32 -3.86 5.00
N ARG A 73 -8.01 -3.99 3.70
CA ARG A 73 -8.41 -2.99 2.69
C ARG A 73 -9.92 -2.80 2.64
N LYS A 74 -10.70 -3.88 2.76
CA LYS A 74 -12.16 -3.82 2.82
C LYS A 74 -12.63 -3.04 4.05
N ALA A 75 -12.14 -3.36 5.24
CA ALA A 75 -12.48 -2.65 6.46
C ALA A 75 -12.08 -1.17 6.41
N THR A 76 -10.92 -0.85 5.86
CA THR A 76 -10.47 0.53 5.63
C THR A 76 -11.39 1.26 4.67
N LEU A 77 -11.79 0.63 3.57
CA LEU A 77 -12.72 1.21 2.61
C LEU A 77 -14.11 1.44 3.23
N ASP A 78 -14.62 0.48 4.00
CA ASP A 78 -15.88 0.60 4.73
C ASP A 78 -15.84 1.81 5.70
N LEU A 79 -14.73 2.02 6.39
CA LEU A 79 -14.54 3.18 7.26
C LEU A 79 -14.51 4.49 6.47
N LEU A 80 -13.74 4.55 5.38
CA LEU A 80 -13.65 5.73 4.52
C LEU A 80 -15.00 6.12 3.92
N LEU A 81 -15.82 5.11 3.59
CA LEU A 81 -17.15 5.31 3.01
C LEU A 81 -18.24 5.54 4.07
N SER A 82 -17.95 5.38 5.36
CA SER A 82 -18.95 5.52 6.43
C SER A 82 -19.54 6.94 6.52
N GLU A 83 -18.80 7.94 6.04
CA GLU A 83 -19.22 9.35 5.94
C GLU A 83 -19.53 9.77 4.49
N HIS A 84 -19.41 8.86 3.53
CA HIS A 84 -19.67 9.15 2.11
C HIS A 84 -21.16 9.09 1.80
N ILE A 85 -21.71 10.15 1.20
CA ILE A 85 -23.16 10.30 0.95
C ILE A 85 -23.71 9.43 -0.20
N GLY A 86 -22.83 8.78 -0.96
CA GLY A 86 -23.23 7.78 -1.98
C GLY A 86 -23.87 8.39 -3.22
N ASP A 87 -23.51 9.62 -3.57
CA ASP A 87 -23.94 10.35 -4.76
C ASP A 87 -23.22 9.91 -6.05
N CYS A 88 -22.97 8.60 -6.18
CA CYS A 88 -22.33 8.03 -7.36
C CYS A 88 -23.28 8.09 -8.56
N GLU A 89 -22.85 8.72 -9.66
CA GLU A 89 -23.52 8.71 -10.98
C GLU A 89 -23.19 7.46 -11.80
#